data_AF-A0A943BM57-F1
#
_entry.id   AF-A0A943BM57-F1
#
_cell.length_a   1.000
_cell.length_b   1.000
_cell.length_c   1.000
_cell.angle_alpha   90.00
_cell.angle_beta   90.00
_cell.angle_gamma   90.00
#
_symmetry.space_group_name_H-M   'P 1'
#
loop_
_entity.id
_entity.type
_entity.pdbx_description
1 polymer ?
#
loop_
_entity_poly.entity_id
_entity_poly.type
_entity_poly.pdbx_seq_one_letter_code
_entity_poly.pdbx_strand_id
1 'polypeptide(L)'
;MFSFFKKREEGPLAVEDAVFTPEDIFVLLGESLDLGCFAAQPRNLNLGRFKAEGSSAWRERLVRRFGPRDLVDDSGEPCPRLQAVLAPLAGHGVFIADGDSPDRDDPIEHRTAVLCLTSDLSRATAVVRDGRGFRLRPFPEERALWEAEFLDLFGLSDRFAWAERAQHYIGGGVQLEDSTFSDALKGGGNAVRRWCSDRGIADSLQLERVSEMGNRFFSGLSAKEMLSTDLRQSVFPEDFGYGVPAPVAGQFRTKGTLIFPEVALVHFWGVSPREGFDWFDHSQSIELCRYAGFDFLGPGEGLLDNLLNFYDYPEGGNDY
;
A
#
# COMPACT_ATOMS: atom_id res chain seq x y z
N MET A 1 -49.99 -15.68 24.43
CA MET A 1 -49.73 -14.24 24.57
C MET A 1 -48.28 -14.02 24.17
N PHE A 2 -48.04 -13.63 22.90
CA PHE A 2 -46.69 -13.52 22.36
C PHE A 2 -46.07 -12.20 22.82
N SER A 3 -44.95 -12.31 23.55
CA SER A 3 -44.13 -11.17 23.92
C SER A 3 -43.46 -10.62 22.65
N PHE A 4 -43.91 -9.45 22.21
CA PHE A 4 -43.20 -8.64 21.22
C PHE A 4 -41.86 -8.23 21.83
N PHE A 5 -40.79 -8.92 21.47
CA PHE A 5 -39.45 -8.39 21.66
C PHE A 5 -39.35 -7.14 20.78
N LYS A 6 -39.43 -5.95 21.40
CA LYS A 6 -39.07 -4.69 20.76
C LYS A 6 -37.63 -4.87 20.27
N LYS A 7 -37.46 -4.97 18.95
CA LYS A 7 -36.14 -4.90 18.30
C LYS A 7 -35.51 -3.62 18.84
N ARG A 8 -34.39 -3.73 19.55
CA ARG A 8 -33.65 -2.56 20.04
C ARG A 8 -33.30 -1.79 18.78
N GLU A 9 -33.85 -0.59 18.60
CA GLU A 9 -33.43 0.32 17.54
C GLU A 9 -31.98 0.69 17.88
N GLU A 10 -31.06 -0.02 17.24
CA GLU A 10 -29.68 0.39 17.24
C GLU A 10 -29.62 1.63 16.34
N GLY A 11 -29.16 2.75 16.89
CA GLY A 11 -29.05 4.00 16.13
C GLY A 11 -28.07 3.89 14.96
N PRO A 12 -27.94 4.96 14.16
CA PRO A 12 -27.07 4.98 12.99
C PRO A 12 -25.63 4.63 13.38
N LEU A 13 -24.97 3.81 12.56
CA LEU A 13 -23.57 3.42 12.75
C LEU A 13 -22.67 4.32 11.92
N ALA A 14 -21.63 4.87 12.54
CA ALA A 14 -20.56 5.52 11.80
C ALA A 14 -19.80 4.49 10.96
N VAL A 15 -19.40 4.85 9.75
CA VAL A 15 -18.68 3.95 8.82
C VAL A 15 -17.38 3.45 9.46
N GLU A 16 -16.72 4.33 10.22
CA GLU A 16 -15.44 4.12 10.88
C GLU A 16 -15.52 3.11 12.03
N ASP A 17 -16.71 2.92 12.59
CA ASP A 17 -16.99 1.97 13.68
C ASP A 17 -17.49 0.61 13.15
N ALA A 18 -17.81 0.52 11.86
CA ALA A 18 -18.28 -0.70 11.24
C ALA A 18 -17.14 -1.67 10.97
N VAL A 19 -17.36 -2.95 11.33
CA VAL A 19 -16.44 -4.04 11.02
C VAL A 19 -17.07 -4.90 9.93
N PHE A 20 -16.42 -4.92 8.76
CA PHE A 20 -16.85 -5.62 7.57
C PHE A 20 -16.13 -6.98 7.46
N THR A 21 -16.82 -7.98 6.93
CA THR A 21 -16.17 -9.22 6.47
C THR A 21 -15.64 -9.02 5.05
N PRO A 22 -14.72 -9.90 4.58
CA PRO A 22 -14.31 -9.93 3.18
C PRO A 22 -15.49 -9.91 2.20
N GLU A 23 -16.53 -10.71 2.46
CA GLU A 23 -17.70 -10.78 1.58
C GLU A 23 -18.53 -9.50 1.60
N ASP A 24 -18.61 -8.80 2.74
CA ASP A 24 -19.28 -7.51 2.81
C ASP A 24 -18.57 -6.50 1.89
N ILE A 25 -17.25 -6.38 1.98
CA ILE A 25 -16.45 -5.46 1.15
C ILE A 25 -16.59 -5.84 -0.33
N PHE A 26 -16.52 -7.13 -0.66
CA PHE A 26 -16.69 -7.61 -2.02
C PHE A 26 -18.05 -7.22 -2.62
N VAL A 27 -19.15 -7.43 -1.88
CA VAL A 27 -20.50 -7.05 -2.32
C VAL A 27 -20.65 -5.54 -2.44
N LEU A 28 -20.15 -4.79 -1.45
CA LEU A 28 -20.20 -3.32 -1.42
C LEU A 28 -19.41 -2.68 -2.57
N LEU A 29 -18.39 -3.35 -3.10
CA LEU A 29 -17.62 -2.93 -4.28
C LEU A 29 -18.23 -3.40 -5.61
N GLY A 30 -19.48 -3.89 -5.60
CA GLY A 30 -20.15 -4.35 -6.81
C GLY A 30 -19.64 -5.72 -7.27
N GLU A 31 -19.41 -6.63 -6.31
CA GLU A 31 -18.83 -7.96 -6.54
C GLU A 31 -17.40 -7.90 -7.06
N SER A 32 -16.60 -6.95 -6.55
CA SER A 32 -15.20 -6.74 -6.93
C SER A 32 -14.24 -6.88 -5.76
N LEU A 33 -12.98 -7.19 -6.08
CA LEU A 33 -11.90 -7.20 -5.11
C LEU A 33 -11.50 -5.75 -4.76
N ASP A 34 -10.99 -5.53 -3.55
CA ASP A 34 -10.49 -4.21 -3.14
C ASP A 34 -9.14 -3.90 -3.78
N LEU A 35 -8.88 -2.61 -4.03
CA LEU A 35 -7.57 -2.11 -4.44
C LEU A 35 -6.52 -2.53 -3.39
N GLY A 36 -5.43 -3.14 -3.85
CA GLY A 36 -4.42 -3.73 -2.97
C GLY A 36 -4.76 -5.13 -2.45
N CYS A 37 -5.96 -5.66 -2.74
CA CYS A 37 -6.41 -7.03 -2.43
C CYS A 37 -6.12 -7.44 -0.99
N PHE A 38 -6.63 -6.67 -0.02
CA PHE A 38 -6.38 -6.90 1.39
C PHE A 38 -7.59 -7.53 2.08
N ALA A 39 -8.74 -6.86 2.04
CA ALA A 39 -9.96 -7.37 2.66
C ALA A 39 -10.68 -8.37 1.76
N ALA A 40 -11.13 -7.91 0.59
CA ALA A 40 -11.80 -8.68 -0.44
C ALA A 40 -10.77 -9.23 -1.42
N GLN A 41 -10.04 -10.26 -0.97
CA GLN A 41 -9.07 -10.99 -1.78
C GLN A 41 -9.50 -12.44 -2.03
N PRO A 42 -9.07 -13.09 -3.12
CA PRO A 42 -9.51 -14.44 -3.49
C PRO A 42 -9.37 -15.48 -2.38
N ARG A 43 -8.36 -15.36 -1.52
CA ARG A 43 -8.12 -16.29 -0.40
C ARG A 43 -9.09 -16.12 0.76
N ASN A 44 -9.59 -14.91 0.96
CA ASN A 44 -10.56 -14.59 2.00
C ASN A 44 -12.01 -14.86 1.55
N LEU A 45 -12.21 -15.11 0.25
CA LEU A 45 -13.51 -15.28 -0.38
C LEU A 45 -13.72 -16.72 -0.84
N ASN A 46 -14.92 -17.26 -0.65
CA ASN A 46 -15.29 -18.51 -1.29
C ASN A 46 -15.74 -18.24 -2.74
N LEU A 47 -14.77 -17.97 -3.62
CA LEU A 47 -15.04 -17.63 -5.03
C LEU A 47 -15.67 -18.80 -5.80
N GLY A 48 -15.39 -20.06 -5.41
CA GLY A 48 -16.05 -21.22 -6.01
C GLY A 48 -17.56 -21.22 -5.74
N ARG A 49 -17.96 -20.91 -4.50
CA ARG A 49 -19.37 -20.74 -4.13
C ARG A 49 -19.99 -19.53 -4.83
N PHE A 50 -19.29 -18.40 -4.90
CA PHE A 50 -19.76 -17.23 -5.63
C PHE A 50 -20.04 -17.56 -7.11
N LYS A 51 -19.14 -18.29 -7.78
CA LYS A 51 -19.33 -18.72 -9.18
C LYS A 51 -20.54 -19.65 -9.38
N ALA A 52 -20.90 -20.44 -8.36
CA ALA A 52 -22.01 -21.38 -8.43
C ALA A 52 -23.36 -20.78 -8.01
N GLU A 53 -23.38 -19.90 -7.00
CA GLU A 53 -24.59 -19.43 -6.31
C GLU A 53 -24.81 -17.90 -6.42
N GLY A 54 -23.83 -17.15 -6.93
CA GLY A 54 -23.82 -15.69 -6.92
C GLY A 54 -23.58 -15.08 -5.53
N SER A 55 -23.82 -13.78 -5.40
CA SER A 55 -23.60 -13.01 -4.15
C SER A 55 -24.86 -12.84 -3.29
N SER A 56 -26.04 -13.32 -3.72
CA SER A 56 -27.33 -13.00 -3.08
C SER A 56 -27.36 -13.31 -1.59
N ALA A 57 -26.84 -14.47 -1.19
CA ALA A 57 -26.76 -14.86 0.22
C ALA A 57 -25.80 -13.98 1.05
N TRP A 58 -24.80 -13.37 0.41
CA TRP A 58 -23.86 -12.45 1.05
C TRP A 58 -24.52 -11.07 1.20
N ARG A 59 -25.18 -10.59 0.14
CA ARG A 59 -25.99 -9.36 0.13
C ARG A 59 -27.10 -9.39 1.19
N GLU A 60 -27.83 -10.50 1.34
CA GLU A 60 -28.83 -10.65 2.40
C GLU A 60 -28.23 -10.54 3.81
N ARG A 61 -27.02 -11.08 4.03
CA ARG A 61 -26.31 -10.96 5.32
C ARG A 61 -25.86 -9.53 5.58
N LEU A 62 -25.36 -8.85 4.55
CA LEU A 62 -24.98 -7.44 4.59
C LEU A 62 -26.18 -6.57 5.01
N VAL A 63 -27.31 -6.67 4.29
CA VAL A 63 -28.56 -5.93 4.60
C VAL A 63 -29.02 -6.21 6.02
N ARG A 64 -29.04 -7.47 6.45
CA ARG A 64 -29.47 -7.83 7.81
C ARG A 64 -28.61 -7.18 8.90
N ARG A 65 -27.31 -6.98 8.65
CA ARG A 65 -26.35 -6.40 9.61
C ARG A 65 -26.35 -4.88 9.59
N PHE A 66 -26.39 -4.29 8.40
CA PHE A 66 -26.10 -2.88 8.20
C PHE A 66 -27.31 -2.04 7.77
N GLY A 67 -28.37 -2.68 7.27
CA GLY A 67 -29.64 -2.02 6.93
C GLY A 67 -30.30 -1.35 8.14
N PRO A 68 -30.47 -2.05 9.29
CA PRO A 68 -31.00 -1.42 10.51
C PRO A 68 -30.15 -0.30 11.10
N ARG A 69 -28.95 -0.07 10.55
CA ARG A 69 -27.94 0.88 11.04
C ARG A 69 -27.69 2.00 10.00
N ASP A 70 -28.53 2.09 8.97
CA ASP A 70 -28.53 3.08 7.88
C ASP A 70 -27.23 3.14 7.06
N LEU A 71 -26.47 2.05 7.01
CA LEU A 71 -25.25 1.96 6.19
C LEU A 71 -25.52 1.42 4.78
N VAL A 72 -26.56 0.61 4.62
CA VAL A 72 -27.04 0.10 3.33
C VAL A 72 -28.56 0.15 3.28
N ASP A 73 -29.14 0.17 2.08
CA ASP A 73 -30.59 0.05 1.90
C ASP A 73 -31.08 -1.42 1.87
N ASP A 74 -32.38 -1.62 1.65
CA ASP A 74 -33.00 -2.95 1.58
C ASP A 74 -32.49 -3.82 0.42
N SER A 75 -31.85 -3.21 -0.59
CA SER A 75 -31.21 -3.90 -1.72
C SER A 75 -29.70 -4.13 -1.52
N GLY A 76 -29.15 -3.65 -0.40
CA GLY A 76 -27.73 -3.76 -0.06
C GLY A 76 -26.86 -2.69 -0.67
N GLU A 77 -27.45 -1.63 -1.24
CA GLU A 77 -26.70 -0.51 -1.80
C GLU A 77 -26.20 0.40 -0.67
N PRO A 78 -24.93 0.83 -0.70
CA PRO A 78 -24.35 1.67 0.34
C PRO A 78 -24.99 3.06 0.39
N CYS A 79 -25.14 3.61 1.59
CA CYS A 79 -25.51 5.01 1.74
C CYS A 79 -24.41 5.94 1.18
N PRO A 80 -24.71 7.22 0.84
CA PRO A 80 -23.75 8.10 0.17
C PRO A 80 -22.41 8.26 0.91
N ARG A 81 -22.43 8.25 2.24
CA ARG A 81 -21.21 8.32 3.05
C ARG A 81 -20.37 7.06 2.88
N LEU A 82 -20.96 5.88 3.01
CA LEU A 82 -20.25 4.61 2.82
C LEU A 82 -19.73 4.49 1.39
N GLN A 83 -20.51 4.90 0.39
CA GLN A 83 -20.07 4.93 -1.00
C GLN A 83 -18.83 5.82 -1.21
N ALA A 84 -18.80 7.01 -0.59
CA ALA A 84 -17.64 7.90 -0.66
C ALA A 84 -16.38 7.31 0.00
N VAL A 85 -16.54 6.53 1.09
CA VAL A 85 -15.44 5.83 1.78
C VAL A 85 -14.97 4.60 1.00
N LEU A 86 -15.85 3.92 0.26
CA LEU A 86 -15.49 2.79 -0.58
C LEU A 86 -14.80 3.20 -1.89
N ALA A 87 -15.04 4.43 -2.37
CA ALA A 87 -14.54 4.89 -3.66
C ALA A 87 -13.02 4.70 -3.88
N PRO A 88 -12.13 4.96 -2.89
CA PRO A 88 -10.69 4.73 -3.07
C PRO A 88 -10.30 3.25 -3.19
N LEU A 89 -11.12 2.33 -2.67
CA LEU A 89 -10.90 0.88 -2.78
C LEU A 89 -11.34 0.34 -4.15
N ALA A 90 -12.16 1.09 -4.88
CA ALA A 90 -12.74 0.65 -6.14
C ALA A 90 -11.82 1.01 -7.33
N GLY A 91 -11.74 0.10 -8.30
CA GLY A 91 -11.15 0.38 -9.61
C GLY A 91 -9.64 0.54 -9.60
N HIS A 92 -9.14 1.51 -10.37
CA HIS A 92 -7.72 1.68 -10.68
C HIS A 92 -7.19 2.94 -10.00
N GLY A 93 -6.40 2.76 -8.96
CA GLY A 93 -5.87 3.85 -8.14
C GLY A 93 -4.41 3.63 -7.76
N VAL A 94 -4.03 4.19 -6.62
CA VAL A 94 -2.74 3.90 -5.98
C VAL A 94 -3.02 3.23 -4.65
N PHE A 95 -2.21 2.23 -4.27
CA PHE A 95 -2.24 1.73 -2.91
C PHE A 95 -0.85 1.70 -2.26
N ILE A 96 -0.84 1.79 -0.94
CA ILE A 96 0.33 1.64 -0.07
C ILE A 96 -0.01 0.61 1.00
N ALA A 97 0.81 -0.42 1.14
CA ALA A 97 0.64 -1.48 2.12
C ALA A 97 1.91 -1.67 2.95
N ASP A 98 1.77 -2.08 4.22
CA ASP A 98 2.90 -2.54 5.01
C ASP A 98 3.06 -4.06 4.94
N GLY A 99 4.30 -4.56 4.96
CA GLY A 99 4.58 -6.00 4.91
C GLY A 99 4.26 -6.68 3.57
N ASP A 100 4.53 -7.98 3.51
CA ASP A 100 4.43 -8.76 2.27
C ASP A 100 2.98 -9.13 1.93
N SER A 101 2.66 -9.06 0.64
CA SER A 101 1.40 -9.58 0.13
C SER A 101 1.43 -11.11 0.10
N PRO A 102 0.34 -11.80 0.48
CA PRO A 102 0.32 -13.26 0.45
C PRO A 102 0.56 -13.81 -0.95
N ASP A 103 1.46 -14.78 -1.07
CA ASP A 103 1.78 -15.46 -2.31
C ASP A 103 1.69 -17.00 -2.18
N ARG A 104 2.22 -17.73 -3.17
CA ARG A 104 2.15 -19.20 -3.19
C ARG A 104 3.06 -19.83 -2.14
N ASP A 105 4.17 -19.19 -1.82
CA ASP A 105 5.22 -19.69 -0.93
C ASP A 105 4.97 -19.23 0.52
N ASP A 106 4.46 -18.02 0.72
CA ASP A 106 3.89 -17.56 1.99
C ASP A 106 2.41 -17.16 1.83
N PRO A 107 1.47 -18.05 2.18
CA PRO A 107 0.05 -17.80 2.01
C PRO A 107 -0.55 -16.90 3.10
N ILE A 108 0.25 -16.43 4.08
CA ILE A 108 -0.23 -15.70 5.25
C ILE A 108 -0.37 -14.21 4.94
N GLU A 109 -1.48 -13.61 5.37
CA GLU A 109 -1.67 -12.16 5.34
C GLU A 109 -0.97 -11.50 6.53
N HIS A 110 0.21 -10.92 6.25
CA HIS A 110 1.05 -10.22 7.22
C HIS A 110 0.78 -8.72 7.27
N ARG A 111 0.15 -8.17 6.23
CA ARG A 111 -0.16 -6.74 6.16
C ARG A 111 -1.16 -6.38 7.26
N THR A 112 -0.97 -5.22 7.87
CA THR A 112 -1.83 -4.74 8.96
C THR A 112 -2.83 -3.71 8.45
N ALA A 113 -2.42 -2.93 7.46
CA ALA A 113 -3.27 -1.98 6.77
C ALA A 113 -2.87 -1.80 5.29
N VAL A 114 -3.85 -1.42 4.48
CA VAL A 114 -3.62 -0.94 3.10
C VAL A 114 -4.33 0.39 2.92
N LEU A 115 -3.58 1.43 2.57
CA LEU A 115 -4.09 2.73 2.18
C LEU A 115 -4.36 2.75 0.68
N CYS A 116 -5.61 3.03 0.30
CA CYS A 116 -6.03 3.11 -1.09
C CYS A 116 -6.38 4.56 -1.45
N LEU A 117 -6.02 4.98 -2.66
CA LEU A 117 -6.25 6.32 -3.19
C LEU A 117 -6.99 6.22 -4.53
N THR A 118 -7.92 7.15 -4.76
CA THR A 118 -8.59 7.29 -6.07
C THR A 118 -7.60 7.63 -7.19
N SER A 119 -8.01 7.43 -8.44
CA SER A 119 -7.16 7.69 -9.61
C SER A 119 -6.68 9.15 -9.72
N ASP A 120 -7.51 10.10 -9.31
CA ASP A 120 -7.20 11.53 -9.26
C ASP A 120 -6.49 11.95 -7.96
N LEU A 121 -6.20 11.00 -7.05
CA LEU A 121 -5.59 11.21 -5.75
C LEU A 121 -6.36 12.18 -4.83
N SER A 122 -7.64 12.45 -5.11
CA SER A 122 -8.46 13.39 -4.35
C SER A 122 -9.01 12.80 -3.05
N ARG A 123 -9.10 11.47 -2.95
CA ARG A 123 -9.61 10.77 -1.76
C ARG A 123 -8.72 9.58 -1.42
N ALA A 124 -8.65 9.30 -0.12
CA ALA A 124 -7.94 8.15 0.39
C ALA A 124 -8.75 7.45 1.49
N THR A 125 -8.65 6.13 1.56
CA THR A 125 -9.24 5.33 2.63
C THR A 125 -8.32 4.15 2.91
N ALA A 126 -7.99 3.97 4.19
CA ALA A 126 -7.27 2.80 4.64
C ALA A 126 -8.24 1.69 5.04
N VAL A 127 -7.86 0.46 4.67
CA VAL A 127 -8.48 -0.76 5.15
C VAL A 127 -7.59 -1.32 6.24
N VAL A 128 -8.12 -1.46 7.45
CA VAL A 128 -7.36 -1.87 8.64
C VAL A 128 -7.93 -3.15 9.20
N ARG A 129 -7.08 -4.12 9.53
CA ARG A 129 -7.52 -5.38 10.15
C ARG A 129 -8.07 -5.13 11.55
N ASP A 130 -9.27 -5.62 11.83
CA ASP A 130 -9.89 -5.59 13.18
C ASP A 130 -10.48 -6.95 13.54
N GLY A 131 -9.77 -7.69 14.39
CA GLY A 131 -10.13 -9.05 14.78
C GLY A 131 -10.24 -9.99 13.58
N ARG A 132 -11.48 -10.42 13.25
CA ARG A 132 -11.78 -11.30 12.10
C ARG A 132 -12.32 -10.56 10.88
N GLY A 133 -12.41 -9.23 10.94
CA GLY A 133 -12.90 -8.39 9.86
C GLY A 133 -11.99 -7.20 9.61
N PHE A 134 -12.55 -6.18 8.97
CA PHE A 134 -11.84 -5.00 8.50
C PHE A 134 -12.64 -3.75 8.80
N ARG A 135 -11.94 -2.69 9.21
CA ARG A 135 -12.50 -1.34 9.32
C ARG A 135 -12.04 -0.49 8.16
N LEU A 136 -12.89 0.45 7.79
CA LEU A 136 -12.57 1.50 6.82
C LEU A 136 -12.21 2.77 7.59
N ARG A 137 -11.02 3.30 7.36
CA ARG A 137 -10.52 4.54 7.94
C ARG A 137 -10.35 5.56 6.82
N PRO A 138 -11.38 6.36 6.49
CA PRO A 138 -11.26 7.41 5.49
C PRO A 138 -10.29 8.49 5.98
N PHE A 139 -9.46 8.98 5.07
CA PHE A 139 -8.62 10.13 5.34
C PHE A 139 -9.46 11.42 5.27
N PRO A 140 -9.09 12.47 6.03
CA PRO A 140 -9.80 13.74 6.05
C PRO A 140 -9.79 14.40 4.66
N GLU A 141 -10.78 15.25 4.37
CA GLU A 141 -10.82 15.97 3.08
C GLU A 141 -9.65 16.96 2.92
N GLU A 142 -9.13 17.48 4.03
CA GLU A 142 -8.00 18.41 4.03
C GLU A 142 -6.68 17.66 3.80
N ARG A 143 -6.09 17.81 2.61
CA ARG A 143 -4.83 17.16 2.21
C ARG A 143 -3.66 17.42 3.17
N ALA A 144 -3.62 18.59 3.81
CA ALA A 144 -2.57 18.95 4.76
C ALA A 144 -2.52 18.03 6.00
N LEU A 145 -3.62 17.34 6.32
CA LEU A 145 -3.70 16.41 7.44
C LEU A 145 -3.28 14.98 7.07
N TRP A 146 -3.12 14.67 5.78
CA TRP A 146 -2.90 13.29 5.32
C TRP A 146 -1.58 12.71 5.79
N GLU A 147 -0.51 13.52 5.86
CA GLU A 147 0.78 13.06 6.36
C GLU A 147 0.66 12.59 7.81
N ALA A 148 0.01 13.36 8.68
CA ALA A 148 -0.18 12.99 10.07
C ALA A 148 -1.03 11.72 10.22
N GLU A 149 -2.12 11.59 9.45
CA GLU A 149 -2.97 10.40 9.43
C GLU A 149 -2.23 9.16 8.88
N PHE A 150 -1.37 9.34 7.88
CA PHE A 150 -0.53 8.28 7.33
C PHE A 150 0.49 7.78 8.35
N LEU A 151 1.18 8.71 9.02
CA LEU A 151 2.14 8.36 10.06
C LEU A 151 1.45 7.65 11.23
N ASP A 152 0.24 8.08 11.63
CA ASP A 152 -0.52 7.41 12.69
C ASP A 152 -0.97 6.00 12.27
N LEU A 153 -1.52 5.86 11.06
CA LEU A 153 -1.97 4.59 10.49
C LEU A 153 -0.90 3.49 10.58
N PHE A 154 0.35 3.83 10.31
CA PHE A 154 1.46 2.88 10.29
C PHE A 154 2.35 2.93 11.56
N GLY A 155 1.96 3.67 12.59
CA GLY A 155 2.67 3.74 13.87
C GLY A 155 4.03 4.43 13.80
N LEU A 156 4.12 5.49 12.98
CA LEU A 156 5.33 6.25 12.70
C LEU A 156 5.32 7.67 13.31
N SER A 157 4.20 8.15 13.85
CA SER A 157 4.04 9.53 14.34
C SER A 157 5.11 9.98 15.33
N ASP A 158 5.44 9.14 16.30
CA ASP A 158 6.43 9.46 17.34
C ASP A 158 7.89 9.16 16.92
N ARG A 159 8.08 8.63 15.72
CA ARG A 159 9.37 8.10 15.24
C ARG A 159 9.91 8.87 14.05
N PHE A 160 9.04 9.42 13.21
CA PHE A 160 9.46 10.12 12.01
C PHE A 160 10.14 11.45 12.36
N ALA A 161 11.36 11.63 11.87
CA ALA A 161 12.13 12.85 11.98
C ALA A 161 12.81 13.15 10.65
N TRP A 162 12.68 14.39 10.17
CA TRP A 162 13.33 14.83 8.93
C TRP A 162 14.85 14.64 9.00
N ALA A 163 15.41 14.33 7.83
CA ALA A 163 16.84 14.33 7.62
C ALA A 163 17.40 15.76 7.73
N GLU A 164 18.72 15.89 7.87
CA GLU A 164 19.39 17.18 7.91
C GLU A 164 19.16 17.97 6.61
N ARG A 165 19.16 17.26 5.48
CA ARG A 165 18.89 17.81 4.15
C ARG A 165 18.27 16.74 3.25
N ALA A 166 17.51 17.20 2.26
CA ALA A 166 17.07 16.36 1.17
C ALA A 166 18.29 15.82 0.40
N GLN A 167 18.23 14.55 0.03
CA GLN A 167 19.24 13.90 -0.80
C GLN A 167 18.59 12.74 -1.55
N HIS A 168 18.84 12.64 -2.84
CA HIS A 168 18.27 11.61 -3.70
C HIS A 168 19.40 10.84 -4.39
N TYR A 169 19.16 9.57 -4.65
CA TYR A 169 19.95 8.77 -5.58
C TYR A 169 19.05 7.70 -6.17
N ILE A 170 19.18 7.46 -7.47
CA ILE A 170 18.52 6.35 -8.16
C ILE A 170 19.46 5.73 -9.19
N GLY A 171 19.48 4.40 -9.25
CA GLY A 171 20.22 3.62 -10.22
C GLY A 171 19.33 2.60 -10.93
N GLY A 172 19.61 2.34 -12.21
CA GLY A 172 18.92 1.33 -13.03
C GLY A 172 19.65 -0.01 -13.10
N GLY A 173 18.98 -1.04 -13.63
CA GLY A 173 19.58 -2.35 -13.87
C GLY A 173 19.86 -3.15 -12.59
N VAL A 174 19.04 -2.94 -11.56
CA VAL A 174 19.28 -3.48 -10.21
C VAL A 174 18.61 -4.86 -10.06
N GLN A 175 19.33 -5.79 -9.45
CA GLN A 175 18.79 -7.10 -9.07
C GLN A 175 18.11 -6.99 -7.71
N LEU A 176 16.97 -7.68 -7.51
CA LEU A 176 16.26 -7.66 -6.22
C LEU A 176 17.09 -8.24 -5.06
N GLU A 177 18.04 -9.12 -5.37
CA GLU A 177 18.96 -9.71 -4.40
C GLU A 177 20.18 -8.80 -4.11
N ASP A 178 20.26 -7.61 -4.73
CA ASP A 178 21.34 -6.65 -4.47
C ASP A 178 21.26 -6.13 -3.03
N SER A 179 22.08 -6.73 -2.17
CA SER A 179 22.24 -6.37 -0.77
C SER A 179 23.35 -5.36 -0.53
N THR A 180 24.01 -4.85 -1.59
CA THR A 180 25.21 -4.01 -1.44
C THR A 180 24.96 -2.72 -0.67
N PHE A 181 23.76 -2.14 -0.77
CA PHE A 181 23.38 -0.97 0.04
C PHE A 181 23.28 -1.32 1.54
N SER A 182 22.57 -2.40 1.88
CA SER A 182 22.45 -2.88 3.26
C SER A 182 23.80 -3.27 3.85
N ASP A 183 24.63 -3.95 3.05
CA ASP A 183 25.98 -4.37 3.44
C ASP A 183 26.90 -3.18 3.65
N ALA A 184 26.78 -2.12 2.82
CA ALA A 184 27.53 -0.89 3.02
C ALA A 184 27.14 -0.20 4.33
N LEU A 185 25.84 -0.11 4.65
CA LEU A 185 25.37 0.45 5.92
C LEU A 185 25.84 -0.37 7.13
N LYS A 186 25.88 -1.70 7.04
CA LYS A 186 26.40 -2.58 8.11
C LYS A 186 27.93 -2.50 8.22
N GLY A 187 28.63 -2.29 7.10
CA GLY A 187 30.09 -2.27 7.03
C GLY A 187 30.78 -1.00 7.61
N GLY A 188 30.00 -0.01 8.05
CA GLY A 188 30.53 1.24 8.61
C GLY A 188 30.84 2.32 7.56
N GLY A 189 31.21 3.52 8.01
CA GLY A 189 31.42 4.68 7.14
C GLY A 189 32.43 4.47 5.98
N ASN A 190 33.45 3.62 6.14
CA ASN A 190 34.36 3.29 5.05
C ASN A 190 33.67 2.51 3.91
N ALA A 191 32.80 1.57 4.26
CA ALA A 191 32.04 0.79 3.28
C ALA A 191 31.00 1.68 2.57
N VAL A 192 30.32 2.56 3.31
CA VAL A 192 29.43 3.58 2.75
C VAL A 192 30.16 4.48 1.76
N ARG A 193 31.31 5.06 2.14
CA ARG A 193 32.09 5.94 1.25
C ARG A 193 32.49 5.25 -0.04
N ARG A 194 32.89 3.98 0.03
CA ARG A 194 33.20 3.18 -1.15
C ARG A 194 31.96 2.96 -2.02
N TRP A 195 30.85 2.55 -1.42
CA TRP A 195 29.58 2.31 -2.12
C TRP A 195 29.09 3.58 -2.85
N CYS A 196 29.20 4.75 -2.21
CA CYS A 196 28.89 6.05 -2.80
C CYS A 196 29.85 6.40 -3.95
N SER A 197 31.16 6.23 -3.74
CA SER A 197 32.18 6.52 -4.76
C SER A 197 32.01 5.66 -6.01
N ASP A 198 31.70 4.36 -5.85
CA ASP A 198 31.50 3.43 -6.96
C ASP A 198 30.25 3.79 -7.80
N ARG A 199 29.34 4.60 -7.25
CA ARG A 199 28.09 5.04 -7.88
C ARG A 199 28.06 6.51 -8.29
N GLY A 200 29.16 7.25 -8.05
CA GLY A 200 29.26 8.67 -8.39
C GLY A 200 28.55 9.62 -7.41
N ILE A 201 28.20 9.15 -6.22
CA ILE A 201 27.53 9.95 -5.18
C ILE A 201 28.58 10.82 -4.49
N ALA A 202 28.47 12.14 -4.65
CA ALA A 202 29.47 13.09 -4.17
C ALA A 202 29.48 13.27 -2.64
N ASP A 203 28.33 13.12 -1.99
CA ASP A 203 28.14 13.35 -0.56
C ASP A 203 27.63 12.09 0.13
N SER A 204 28.47 11.48 0.97
CA SER A 204 28.16 10.24 1.70
C SER A 204 27.81 10.49 3.17
N LEU A 205 27.87 11.74 3.64
CA LEU A 205 27.89 12.04 5.08
C LEU A 205 26.62 11.61 5.82
N GLN A 206 25.44 11.76 5.20
CA GLN A 206 24.19 11.32 5.84
C GLN A 206 24.13 9.80 5.97
N LEU A 207 24.50 9.05 4.93
CA LEU A 207 24.58 7.58 4.98
C LEU A 207 25.63 7.08 5.98
N GLU A 208 26.78 7.75 6.08
CA GLU A 208 27.81 7.41 7.07
C GLU A 208 27.26 7.52 8.49
N ARG A 209 26.48 8.59 8.79
CA ARG A 209 25.82 8.75 10.09
C ARG A 209 24.76 7.69 10.36
N VAL A 210 23.95 7.32 9.37
CA VAL A 210 22.99 6.21 9.50
C VAL A 210 23.71 4.90 9.83
N SER A 211 24.80 4.61 9.11
CA SER A 211 25.65 3.46 9.36
C SER A 211 26.23 3.46 10.78
N GLU A 212 26.73 4.60 11.26
CA GLU A 212 27.23 4.73 12.63
C GLU A 212 26.13 4.53 13.69
N MET A 213 24.93 5.05 13.46
CA MET A 213 23.79 4.90 14.36
C MET A 213 23.33 3.44 14.44
N GLY A 214 23.21 2.75 13.30
CA GLY A 214 22.79 1.36 13.25
C GLY A 214 23.80 0.38 13.90
N ASN A 215 25.08 0.72 13.88
CA ASN A 215 26.16 -0.11 14.45
C ASN A 215 26.43 0.15 15.95
N ARG A 216 25.85 1.18 16.57
CA ARG A 216 25.99 1.41 18.01
C ARG A 216 25.05 0.51 18.82
N PHE A 217 25.60 -0.06 19.90
CA PHE A 217 24.93 -0.98 20.82
C PHE A 217 23.60 -0.40 21.35
N PHE A 218 22.53 -1.21 21.27
CA PHE A 218 21.11 -0.90 21.41
C PHE A 218 20.49 -0.27 20.15
N SER A 219 20.25 -1.10 19.12
CA SER A 219 19.71 -0.71 17.80
C SER A 219 18.34 -0.04 17.89
N GLY A 220 18.33 1.29 18.06
CA GLY A 220 17.12 2.12 18.12
C GLY A 220 16.50 2.41 16.75
N LEU A 221 17.15 2.02 15.64
CA LEU A 221 16.60 2.14 14.30
C LEU A 221 15.81 0.88 13.96
N SER A 222 14.48 1.01 13.87
CA SER A 222 13.62 -0.06 13.34
C SER A 222 13.15 0.35 11.96
N ALA A 223 13.52 -0.42 10.94
CA ALA A 223 12.99 -0.18 9.62
C ALA A 223 11.50 -0.56 9.56
N LYS A 224 10.74 0.12 8.70
CA LYS A 224 9.37 -0.25 8.31
C LYS A 224 9.37 -0.51 6.81
N GLU A 225 8.94 -1.70 6.42
CA GLU A 225 8.81 -2.08 5.02
C GLU A 225 7.42 -1.73 4.50
N MET A 226 7.37 -1.13 3.31
CA MET A 226 6.13 -0.78 2.63
C MET A 226 6.24 -0.99 1.13
N LEU A 227 5.11 -1.36 0.51
CA LEU A 227 4.95 -1.46 -0.93
C LEU A 227 3.92 -0.42 -1.40
N SER A 228 4.33 0.42 -2.35
CA SER A 228 3.45 1.32 -3.08
C SER A 228 3.28 0.82 -4.51
N THR A 229 2.05 0.88 -5.04
CA THR A 229 1.76 0.48 -6.42
C THR A 229 0.80 1.47 -7.07
N ASP A 230 1.15 1.98 -8.25
CA ASP A 230 0.31 2.79 -9.10
C ASP A 230 -0.30 1.96 -10.22
N LEU A 231 -1.63 1.80 -10.18
CA LEU A 231 -2.41 1.01 -11.13
C LEU A 231 -3.29 1.88 -12.03
N ARG A 232 -3.18 3.21 -11.97
CA ARG A 232 -4.10 4.14 -12.67
C ARG A 232 -4.14 3.96 -14.19
N GLN A 233 -3.05 3.48 -14.77
CA GLN A 233 -2.91 3.22 -16.21
C GLN A 233 -2.96 1.73 -16.56
N SER A 234 -3.33 0.88 -15.60
CA SER A 234 -3.44 -0.57 -15.79
C SER A 234 -4.78 -0.97 -16.38
N VAL A 235 -4.79 -2.10 -17.07
CA VAL A 235 -6.00 -2.78 -17.55
C VAL A 235 -6.05 -4.15 -16.90
N PHE A 236 -7.18 -4.50 -16.29
CA PHE A 236 -7.41 -5.78 -15.65
C PHE A 236 -8.36 -6.64 -16.49
N PRO A 237 -8.30 -7.97 -16.35
CA PRO A 237 -9.27 -8.84 -17.00
C PRO A 237 -10.67 -8.60 -16.43
N GLU A 238 -11.70 -8.81 -17.25
CA GLU A 238 -13.10 -8.65 -16.83
C GLU A 238 -13.57 -9.76 -15.88
N ASP A 239 -12.87 -10.90 -15.85
CA ASP A 239 -13.22 -12.03 -15.01
C ASP A 239 -12.43 -12.07 -13.69
N PHE A 240 -13.15 -12.39 -12.60
CA PHE A 240 -12.54 -12.79 -11.34
C PHE A 240 -11.87 -14.15 -11.52
N GLY A 241 -10.62 -14.11 -11.98
CA GLY A 241 -9.73 -15.26 -12.00
C GLY A 241 -9.61 -15.91 -10.61
N TYR A 242 -8.79 -16.96 -10.52
CA TYR A 242 -8.58 -17.68 -9.25
C TYR A 242 -7.50 -17.06 -8.35
N GLY A 243 -6.94 -15.89 -8.71
CA GLY A 243 -5.81 -15.23 -8.02
C GLY A 243 -5.95 -13.71 -7.94
N VAL A 244 -4.99 -13.06 -7.27
CA VAL A 244 -4.90 -11.60 -7.19
C VAL A 244 -4.91 -11.05 -8.62
N PRO A 245 -5.74 -10.03 -8.93
CA PRO A 245 -5.80 -9.46 -10.27
C PRO A 245 -4.41 -8.98 -10.69
N ALA A 246 -3.87 -9.61 -11.72
CA ALA A 246 -2.69 -9.11 -12.41
C ALA A 246 -3.17 -8.22 -13.56
N PRO A 247 -2.61 -7.02 -13.74
CA PRO A 247 -2.86 -6.26 -14.96
C PRO A 247 -2.50 -7.11 -16.19
N VAL A 248 -3.33 -7.04 -17.22
CA VAL A 248 -3.15 -7.74 -18.51
C VAL A 248 -2.66 -6.82 -19.62
N ALA A 249 -2.75 -5.50 -19.41
CA ALA A 249 -2.22 -4.49 -20.32
C ALA A 249 -2.06 -3.14 -19.60
N GLY A 250 -1.57 -2.14 -20.33
CA GLY A 250 -1.42 -0.77 -19.83
C GLY A 250 -0.04 -0.54 -19.21
N GLN A 251 0.00 0.22 -18.11
CA GLN A 251 1.23 0.50 -17.36
C GLN A 251 0.94 0.48 -15.87
N PHE A 252 1.91 0.01 -15.09
CA PHE A 252 1.94 0.15 -13.64
C PHE A 252 3.33 0.50 -13.16
N ARG A 253 3.41 1.11 -11.99
CA ARG A 253 4.67 1.36 -11.29
C ARG A 253 4.60 0.73 -9.91
N THR A 254 5.70 0.16 -9.46
CA THR A 254 5.85 -0.31 -8.08
C THR A 254 6.99 0.41 -7.42
N LYS A 255 6.88 0.56 -6.10
CA LYS A 255 7.96 1.02 -5.24
C LYS A 255 7.90 0.30 -3.91
N GLY A 256 8.77 -0.68 -3.72
CA GLY A 256 9.09 -1.24 -2.41
C GLY A 256 10.03 -0.29 -1.67
N THR A 257 9.83 -0.16 -0.37
CA THR A 257 10.60 0.77 0.47
C THR A 257 10.92 0.15 1.81
N LEU A 258 12.12 0.46 2.30
CA LEU A 258 12.58 0.23 3.65
C LEU A 258 12.84 1.59 4.29
N ILE A 259 11.95 1.98 5.20
CA ILE A 259 11.91 3.33 5.80
C ILE A 259 12.58 3.27 7.18
N PHE A 260 13.55 4.15 7.42
CA PHE A 260 14.15 4.41 8.71
C PHE A 260 13.63 5.76 9.21
N PRO A 261 12.50 5.77 9.95
CA PRO A 261 11.77 7.01 10.23
C PRO A 261 12.57 7.98 11.09
N GLU A 262 13.44 7.51 11.98
CA GLU A 262 14.22 8.36 12.91
C GLU A 262 15.27 9.23 12.20
N VAL A 263 15.54 8.96 10.92
CA VAL A 263 16.53 9.67 10.10
C VAL A 263 15.97 10.04 8.71
N ALA A 264 14.65 9.85 8.52
CA ALA A 264 13.93 9.97 7.25
C ALA A 264 14.67 9.41 6.03
N LEU A 265 15.36 8.27 6.21
CA LEU A 265 15.96 7.53 5.10
C LEU A 265 14.93 6.57 4.54
N VAL A 266 14.66 6.67 3.25
CA VAL A 266 13.84 5.74 2.48
C VAL A 266 14.76 5.05 1.49
N HIS A 267 15.14 3.80 1.77
CA HIS A 267 15.77 2.95 0.76
C HIS A 267 14.66 2.35 -0.09
N PHE A 268 14.74 2.45 -1.41
CA PHE A 268 13.65 2.03 -2.30
C PHE A 268 14.13 1.20 -3.46
N TRP A 269 13.23 0.36 -3.98
CA TRP A 269 13.38 -0.38 -5.22
C TRP A 269 12.03 -0.41 -5.93
N GLY A 270 12.03 -0.56 -7.24
CA GLY A 270 10.79 -0.50 -7.98
C GLY A 270 10.93 -0.90 -9.43
N VAL A 271 9.82 -0.81 -10.14
CA VAL A 271 9.73 -1.03 -11.58
C VAL A 271 8.98 0.15 -12.20
N SER A 272 9.50 0.69 -13.31
CA SER A 272 8.86 1.80 -14.04
C SER A 272 8.93 1.63 -15.55
N PRO A 273 7.84 1.93 -16.31
CA PRO A 273 7.74 1.81 -17.77
C PRO A 273 8.98 2.28 -18.50
N ARG A 274 9.47 1.46 -19.44
CA ARG A 274 10.57 1.80 -20.34
C ARG A 274 10.14 1.66 -21.79
N GLU A 275 10.55 2.60 -22.63
CA GLU A 275 10.26 2.56 -24.05
C GLU A 275 10.88 1.30 -24.69
N GLY A 276 10.10 0.60 -25.52
CA GLY A 276 10.55 -0.59 -26.23
C GLY A 276 10.49 -1.91 -25.44
N PHE A 277 10.04 -1.89 -24.17
CA PHE A 277 9.86 -3.09 -23.36
C PHE A 277 8.37 -3.37 -23.12
N ASP A 278 7.89 -4.53 -23.56
CA ASP A 278 6.57 -5.06 -23.18
C ASP A 278 6.73 -6.03 -22.01
N TRP A 279 6.03 -5.74 -20.92
CA TRP A 279 6.15 -6.41 -19.64
C TRP A 279 5.11 -7.51 -19.44
N PHE A 280 4.04 -7.49 -20.25
CA PHE A 280 2.96 -8.47 -20.18
C PHE A 280 3.29 -9.70 -21.01
N ASP A 281 3.94 -9.51 -22.16
CA ASP A 281 4.34 -10.61 -23.04
C ASP A 281 5.67 -11.27 -22.62
N HIS A 282 6.52 -10.54 -21.90
CA HIS A 282 7.87 -11.01 -21.53
C HIS A 282 8.18 -10.64 -20.07
N SER A 283 7.95 -11.56 -19.14
CA SER A 283 8.24 -11.33 -17.71
C SER A 283 9.69 -10.96 -17.43
N GLN A 284 10.63 -11.37 -18.27
CA GLN A 284 12.05 -10.96 -18.20
C GLN A 284 12.27 -9.47 -18.51
N SER A 285 11.36 -8.80 -19.21
CA SER A 285 11.43 -7.36 -19.47
C SER A 285 11.25 -6.54 -18.19
N ILE A 286 10.51 -7.06 -17.20
CA ILE A 286 10.32 -6.40 -15.89
C ILE A 286 11.67 -6.25 -15.17
N GLU A 287 12.54 -7.26 -15.26
CA GLU A 287 13.90 -7.22 -14.69
C GLU A 287 14.72 -6.04 -15.25
N LEU A 288 14.57 -5.76 -16.55
CA LEU A 288 15.25 -4.65 -17.23
C LEU A 288 14.64 -3.29 -16.91
N CYS A 289 13.48 -3.25 -16.26
CA CYS A 289 12.80 -2.03 -15.86
C CYS A 289 12.95 -1.71 -14.37
N ARG A 290 13.82 -2.45 -13.68
CA ARG A 290 14.08 -2.26 -12.26
C ARG A 290 15.04 -1.13 -11.95
N TYR A 291 14.68 -0.37 -10.94
CA TYR A 291 15.52 0.66 -10.34
C TYR A 291 15.59 0.47 -8.83
N ALA A 292 16.63 1.02 -8.21
CA ALA A 292 16.74 1.13 -6.76
C ALA A 292 17.54 2.35 -6.38
N GLY A 293 17.37 2.81 -5.14
CA GLY A 293 17.94 4.07 -4.71
C GLY A 293 17.64 4.38 -3.25
N PHE A 294 17.92 5.62 -2.87
CA PHE A 294 17.50 6.12 -1.57
C PHE A 294 17.11 7.59 -1.64
N ASP A 295 16.21 7.97 -0.73
CA ASP A 295 15.87 9.34 -0.41
C ASP A 295 16.18 9.62 1.05
N PHE A 296 16.77 10.77 1.33
CA PHE A 296 16.64 11.42 2.63
C PHE A 296 15.57 12.49 2.49
N LEU A 297 14.53 12.43 3.31
CA LEU A 297 13.46 13.44 3.27
C LEU A 297 13.85 14.64 4.12
N GLY A 298 14.08 15.77 3.45
CA GLY A 298 14.48 17.01 4.09
C GLY A 298 13.33 17.71 4.82
N PRO A 299 13.59 18.84 5.51
CA PRO A 299 12.56 19.60 6.19
C PRO A 299 11.42 20.01 5.25
N GLY A 300 10.18 19.61 5.60
CA GLY A 300 8.98 19.91 4.82
C GLY A 300 8.61 18.86 3.76
N GLU A 301 9.43 17.81 3.58
CA GLU A 301 9.09 16.68 2.71
C GLU A 301 8.33 15.62 3.51
N GLY A 302 7.17 15.20 2.99
CA GLY A 302 6.30 14.19 3.60
C GLY A 302 6.65 12.78 3.14
N LEU A 303 6.53 11.80 4.04
CA LEU A 303 6.74 10.39 3.73
C LEU A 303 5.63 9.86 2.81
N LEU A 304 4.38 10.28 3.01
CA LEU A 304 3.29 9.88 2.11
C LEU A 304 3.54 10.37 0.69
N ASP A 305 3.89 11.65 0.53
CA ASP A 305 4.18 12.22 -0.78
C ASP A 305 5.41 11.55 -1.42
N ASN A 306 6.44 11.22 -0.63
CA ASN A 306 7.54 10.39 -1.12
C ASN A 306 7.00 9.06 -1.65
N LEU A 307 6.24 8.28 -0.88
CA LEU A 307 5.74 6.96 -1.29
C LEU A 307 4.84 7.01 -2.54
N LEU A 308 4.11 8.10 -2.74
CA LEU A 308 3.31 8.37 -3.94
C LEU A 308 4.13 8.87 -5.13
N ASN A 309 5.37 9.29 -4.92
CA ASN A 309 6.30 9.67 -5.98
C ASN A 309 6.93 8.42 -6.59
N PHE A 310 6.39 7.97 -7.72
CA PHE A 310 6.95 6.87 -8.50
C PHE A 310 7.94 7.41 -9.53
N TYR A 311 9.17 6.88 -9.50
CA TYR A 311 10.23 7.36 -10.38
C TYR A 311 10.08 6.80 -11.79
N ASP A 312 10.50 7.58 -12.78
CA ASP A 312 10.79 7.06 -14.12
C ASP A 312 12.11 6.28 -14.09
N TYR A 313 12.28 5.35 -15.04
CA TYR A 313 13.51 4.57 -15.10
C TYR A 313 14.72 5.49 -15.43
N PRO A 314 15.84 5.39 -14.70
CA PRO A 314 17.02 6.21 -14.95
C PRO A 314 17.79 5.71 -16.19
N GLU A 315 17.40 6.16 -17.38
CA GLU A 315 18.02 5.75 -18.66
C GLU A 315 19.54 6.07 -18.73
N GLY A 316 20.01 7.06 -17.97
CA GLY A 316 21.43 7.42 -17.83
C GLY A 316 22.27 6.52 -16.91
N GLY A 317 21.67 5.47 -16.33
CA GLY A 317 22.32 4.58 -15.36
C GLY A 317 22.07 5.06 -13.94
N ASN A 318 22.80 6.08 -13.49
CA ASN A 318 22.66 6.67 -12.16
C ASN A 318 22.25 8.15 -12.26
N ASP A 319 21.36 8.57 -11.36
CA ASP A 319 20.98 9.97 -11.17
C ASP A 319 21.14 10.34 -9.68
N TYR A 320 21.70 11.52 -9.41
CA TYR A 320 22.06 12.03 -8.08
C TYR A 320 21.82 13.53 -7.95
#